data_AF-A0A1A2YWS1-F1
#
_entry.id   AF-A0A1A2YWS1-F1
#
_cell.length_a   1.000
_cell.length_b   1.000
_cell.length_c   1.000
_cell.angle_alpha   90.00
_cell.angle_beta   90.00
_cell.angle_gamma   90.00
#
_symmetry.space_group_name_H-M   'P 1'
#
loop_
_entity.id
_entity.type
_entity.pdbx_description
1 polymer ?
#
loop_
_entity_poly.entity_id
_entity_poly.type
_entity_poly.pdbx_seq_one_letter_code
_entity_poly.pdbx_strand_id
1 'polypeptide(L)'
;MPPREPQTRPVDVDTGFWLWLAALPLMLIGYVVDLVAAPTSTGSGLVLAASLLFAAVLCAMVVTFLILMRAGYRWARTILTGGGIAAVVYIASRLFSVDWPPVAAVICAVSGIVGCVLIAGGMFLLHRSDAHDYFTR
;
A
#
# COMPACT_ATOMS: atom_id res chain seq x y z
N MET A 1 20.58 -37.61 -10.17
CA MET A 1 19.76 -36.49 -9.63
C MET A 1 19.62 -35.48 -10.75
N PRO A 2 18.41 -35.14 -11.21
CA PRO A 2 18.27 -34.05 -12.18
C PRO A 2 18.77 -32.74 -11.53
N PRO A 3 19.41 -31.85 -12.30
CA PRO A 3 19.83 -30.54 -11.81
C PRO A 3 18.60 -29.79 -11.28
N ARG A 4 18.65 -29.29 -10.04
CA ARG A 4 17.66 -28.31 -9.57
C ARG A 4 17.85 -27.08 -10.45
N GLU A 5 16.89 -26.78 -11.32
CA GLU A 5 16.81 -25.49 -11.99
C GLU A 5 17.01 -24.39 -10.95
N PRO A 6 17.73 -23.29 -11.28
CA PRO A 6 17.87 -22.16 -10.36
C PRO A 6 16.46 -21.79 -9.91
N GLN A 7 16.18 -21.93 -8.62
CA GLN A 7 14.85 -21.70 -8.05
C GLN A 7 14.48 -20.24 -8.30
N THR A 8 13.83 -20.01 -9.43
CA THR A 8 13.53 -18.68 -9.94
C THR A 8 12.35 -18.19 -9.14
N ARG A 9 12.52 -17.03 -8.50
CA ARG A 9 11.50 -16.40 -7.67
C ARG A 9 10.15 -16.35 -8.41
N PRO A 10 9.02 -16.73 -7.78
CA PRO A 10 7.75 -16.84 -8.50
C PRO A 10 7.31 -15.48 -9.06
N VAL A 11 6.81 -15.48 -10.29
CA VAL A 11 6.34 -14.27 -11.00
C VAL A 11 5.23 -13.55 -10.25
N ASP A 12 4.40 -14.26 -9.48
CA ASP A 12 3.32 -13.66 -8.67
C ASP A 12 3.87 -12.78 -7.54
N VAL A 13 5.04 -13.12 -6.97
CA VAL A 13 5.66 -12.31 -5.89
C VAL A 13 6.26 -11.03 -6.47
N ASP A 14 6.87 -11.10 -7.66
CA ASP A 14 7.34 -9.90 -8.37
C ASP A 14 6.16 -9.02 -8.81
N THR A 15 5.09 -9.62 -9.33
CA THR A 15 3.89 -8.87 -9.75
C THR A 15 3.20 -8.21 -8.56
N GLY A 16 3.01 -8.92 -7.45
CA GLY A 16 2.45 -8.37 -6.22
C GLY A 16 3.30 -7.24 -5.64
N PHE A 17 4.63 -7.36 -5.72
CA PHE A 17 5.57 -6.30 -5.34
C PHE A 17 5.36 -5.04 -6.17
N TRP A 18 5.27 -5.16 -7.51
CA TRP A 18 5.06 -4.02 -8.39
C TRP A 18 3.71 -3.33 -8.20
N LEU A 19 2.65 -4.11 -7.96
CA LEU A 19 1.32 -3.56 -7.65
C LEU A 19 1.35 -2.72 -6.36
N TRP A 20 1.98 -3.24 -5.31
CA TRP A 20 2.14 -2.48 -4.07
C TRP A 20 3.04 -1.26 -4.24
N LEU A 21 4.14 -1.39 -4.98
CA LEU A 21 5.05 -0.28 -5.25
C LEU A 21 4.37 0.83 -6.05
N ALA A 22 3.48 0.49 -6.98
CA ALA A 22 2.68 1.44 -7.75
C ALA A 22 1.52 2.05 -6.94
N ALA A 23 0.95 1.30 -5.98
CA ALA A 23 -0.09 1.81 -5.08
C ALA A 23 0.43 2.90 -4.14
N LEU A 24 1.66 2.77 -3.64
CA LEU A 24 2.27 3.70 -2.70
C LEU A 24 2.28 5.17 -3.17
N PRO A 25 2.85 5.53 -4.34
CA PRO A 25 2.85 6.91 -4.80
C PRO A 25 1.44 7.42 -5.04
N LEU A 26 0.54 6.56 -5.52
CA LEU A 26 -0.84 6.94 -5.77
C LEU A 26 -1.57 7.30 -4.48
N MET A 27 -1.46 6.47 -3.44
CA MET A 27 -2.02 6.74 -2.12
C MET A 27 -1.37 7.96 -1.46
N LEU A 28 -0.06 8.15 -1.65
CA LEU A 28 0.64 9.31 -1.13
C LEU A 28 0.12 10.60 -1.77
N ILE A 29 -0.11 10.63 -3.08
CA ILE A 29 -0.70 11.77 -3.78
C ILE A 29 -2.10 12.07 -3.21
N GLY A 30 -2.95 11.04 -3.07
CA GLY A 30 -4.28 11.19 -2.48
C GLY A 30 -4.23 11.77 -1.07
N TYR A 31 -3.32 11.27 -0.23
CA TYR A 31 -3.10 11.74 1.13
C TYR A 31 -2.62 13.20 1.19
N VAL A 32 -1.69 13.59 0.33
CA VAL A 32 -1.18 14.97 0.25
C VAL A 32 -2.29 15.93 -0.19
N VAL A 33 -3.06 15.57 -1.22
CA VAL A 33 -4.18 16.39 -1.72
C VAL A 33 -5.24 16.54 -0.63
N ASP A 34 -5.55 15.46 0.08
CA ASP A 34 -6.49 15.47 1.20
C ASP A 34 -6.04 16.39 2.34
N LEU A 35 -4.76 16.38 2.71
CA LEU A 35 -4.19 17.28 3.72
C LEU A 35 -4.25 18.75 3.32
N VAL A 36 -4.04 19.06 2.04
CA VAL A 36 -4.07 20.44 1.52
C VAL A 36 -5.50 20.93 1.34
N ALA A 37 -6.43 20.04 0.99
CA ALA A 37 -7.84 20.36 0.77
C ALA A 37 -8.67 20.41 2.05
N ALA A 38 -8.16 19.88 3.17
CA ALA A 38 -8.83 19.91 4.46
C ALA A 38 -9.10 21.36 4.91
N PRO A 39 -10.37 21.74 5.19
CA PRO A 39 -10.69 23.07 5.67
C PRO A 39 -10.04 23.30 7.03
N THR A 40 -9.00 24.11 7.06
CA THR A 40 -8.16 24.34 8.24
C THR A 40 -8.91 25.16 9.29
N SER A 41 -9.50 24.51 10.29
CA SER A 41 -9.65 25.14 11.61
C SER A 41 -8.32 25.02 12.35
N THR A 42 -7.39 25.91 12.02
CA THR A 42 -6.21 26.29 12.83
C THR A 42 -5.26 25.16 13.29
N GLY A 43 -4.05 25.07 12.72
CA GLY A 43 -2.97 24.32 13.38
C GLY A 43 -1.68 24.06 12.60
N SER A 44 -0.83 25.08 12.47
CA SER A 44 0.65 25.03 12.29
C SER A 44 1.23 24.13 11.19
N GLY A 45 2.10 24.68 10.33
CA GLY A 45 2.89 23.89 9.36
C GLY A 45 3.66 22.71 9.97
N LEU A 46 3.86 22.71 11.29
CA LEU A 46 4.35 21.57 12.07
C LEU A 46 3.45 20.33 11.97
N VAL A 47 2.12 20.47 12.02
CA VAL A 47 1.18 19.34 11.92
C VAL A 47 1.20 18.75 10.51
N LEU A 48 1.28 19.61 9.49
CA LEU A 48 1.45 19.19 8.11
C LEU A 48 2.76 18.41 7.94
N ALA A 49 3.88 18.96 8.43
CA ALA A 49 5.18 18.32 8.37
C ALA A 49 5.20 16.98 9.12
N ALA A 50 4.61 16.92 10.32
CA ALA A 50 4.50 15.69 11.10
C ALA A 50 3.66 14.63 10.40
N SER A 51 2.55 15.03 9.76
CA SER A 51 1.67 14.15 8.99
C SER A 51 2.38 13.57 7.75
N LEU A 52 3.10 14.42 7.01
CA LEU A 52 3.90 13.98 5.86
C LEU A 52 5.05 13.06 6.28
N LEU A 53 5.73 13.38 7.39
CA LEU A 53 6.80 12.55 7.93
C LEU A 53 6.26 11.19 8.39
N PHE A 54 5.11 11.16 9.07
CA PHE A 54 4.44 9.93 9.45
C PHE A 54 4.07 9.09 8.22
N ALA A 55 3.49 9.68 7.18
CA ALA A 55 3.18 8.99 5.93
C ALA A 55 4.43 8.46 5.22
N ALA A 56 5.53 9.23 5.23
CA ALA A 56 6.81 8.79 4.68
C ALA A 56 7.40 7.59 5.45
N VAL A 57 7.31 7.60 6.79
CA VAL A 57 7.71 6.47 7.64
C VAL A 57 6.85 5.23 7.33
N LEU A 58 5.53 5.39 7.19
CA LEU A 58 4.66 4.29 6.79
C LEU A 58 5.01 3.74 5.40
N CYS A 59 5.29 4.60 4.42
CA CYS A 59 5.75 4.19 3.10
C CYS A 59 7.07 3.40 3.19
N ALA A 60 8.06 3.91 3.93
CA ALA A 60 9.33 3.23 4.13
C ALA A 60 9.15 1.87 4.81
N MET A 61 8.24 1.78 5.79
CA MET A 61 7.91 0.55 6.48
C MET A 61 7.28 -0.47 5.52
N VAL A 62 6.32 -0.05 4.68
CA VAL A 62 5.73 -0.89 3.64
C VAL A 62 6.78 -1.37 2.64
N VAL A 63 7.64 -0.48 2.13
CA VAL A 63 8.73 -0.85 1.21
C VAL A 63 9.68 -1.86 1.85
N THR A 64 10.01 -1.68 3.13
CA THR A 64 10.84 -2.62 3.88
C THR A 64 10.18 -4.00 3.94
N PHE A 65 8.88 -4.08 4.24
CA PHE A 65 8.15 -5.35 4.25
C PHE A 65 8.04 -5.99 2.85
N LEU A 66 7.91 -5.19 1.79
CA LEU A 66 7.96 -5.67 0.40
C LEU A 66 9.31 -6.28 0.05
N ILE A 67 10.41 -5.70 0.55
CA ILE A 67 11.77 -6.26 0.38
C ILE A 67 11.94 -7.54 1.22
N LEU A 68 11.43 -7.58 2.46
CA LEU A 68 11.44 -8.82 3.27
C LEU A 68 10.63 -9.94 2.61
N MET A 69 9.50 -9.60 1.98
CA MET A 69 8.71 -10.52 1.18
C MET A 69 9.51 -11.07 -0.01
N ARG A 70 10.32 -10.20 -0.66
CA ARG A 70 11.28 -10.61 -1.70
C ARG A 70 12.34 -11.57 -1.18
N ALA A 71 12.72 -11.46 0.09
CA ALA A 71 13.63 -12.36 0.78
C ALA A 71 12.99 -13.66 1.33
N GLY A 72 11.67 -13.88 1.15
CA GLY A 72 11.01 -15.14 1.56
C GLY A 72 10.49 -15.17 3.00
N TYR A 73 10.38 -14.02 3.69
CA TYR A 73 9.85 -13.97 5.05
C TYR A 73 8.33 -14.19 5.10
N ARG A 74 7.88 -15.23 5.81
CA ARG A 74 6.46 -15.62 5.98
C ARG A 74 5.61 -14.55 6.67
N TRP A 75 6.18 -13.82 7.62
CA TRP A 75 5.52 -12.78 8.42
C TRP A 75 5.23 -11.49 7.64
N ALA A 76 5.92 -11.26 6.53
CA ALA A 76 5.65 -10.10 5.68
C ALA A 76 4.22 -10.14 5.14
N ARG A 77 3.68 -11.35 4.89
CA ARG A 77 2.32 -11.53 4.37
C ARG A 77 1.26 -11.03 5.34
N THR A 78 1.33 -11.43 6.61
CA THR A 78 0.31 -11.06 7.61
C THR A 78 0.30 -9.56 7.88
N ILE A 79 1.49 -8.95 7.94
CA ILE A 79 1.63 -7.50 8.14
C ILE A 79 1.14 -6.74 6.90
N LEU A 80 1.49 -7.16 5.68
CA LEU A 80 0.99 -6.52 4.46
C LEU A 80 -0.52 -6.62 4.33
N THR A 81 -1.12 -7.77 4.67
CA THR A 81 -2.57 -7.92 4.67
C THR A 81 -3.24 -7.06 5.73
N GLY A 82 -2.69 -7.00 6.95
CA GLY A 82 -3.23 -6.15 8.01
C GLY A 82 -3.15 -4.66 7.66
N GLY A 83 -1.99 -4.22 7.17
CA GLY A 83 -1.77 -2.85 6.71
C GLY A 83 -2.63 -2.48 5.51
N GLY A 84 -2.78 -3.40 4.55
CA GLY A 84 -3.65 -3.21 3.39
C GLY A 84 -5.11 -3.04 3.78
N ILE A 85 -5.63 -3.89 4.68
CA ILE A 85 -7.01 -3.77 5.19
C ILE A 85 -7.20 -2.44 5.92
N ALA A 86 -6.26 -2.07 6.80
CA ALA A 86 -6.33 -0.79 7.51
C ALA A 86 -6.37 0.40 6.54
N ALA A 87 -5.58 0.36 5.46
CA ALA A 87 -5.57 1.40 4.45
C ALA A 87 -6.89 1.47 3.66
N VAL A 88 -7.49 0.32 3.32
CA VAL A 88 -8.80 0.26 2.67
C VAL A 88 -9.90 0.84 3.56
N VAL A 89 -9.94 0.44 4.83
CA VAL A 89 -10.92 0.96 5.81
C VAL A 89 -10.76 2.47 5.99
N TYR A 90 -9.52 2.95 6.08
CA TYR A 90 -9.22 4.37 6.15
C TYR A 90 -9.76 5.11 4.92
N ILE A 91 -9.42 4.69 3.70
CA ILE A 91 -9.89 5.34 2.47
C ILE A 91 -11.41 5.31 2.37
N ALA A 92 -12.04 4.17 2.64
CA ALA A 92 -13.50 4.06 2.65
C ALA A 92 -14.12 5.07 3.63
N SER A 93 -13.59 5.16 4.85
CA SER A 93 -14.07 6.12 5.85
C SER A 93 -13.94 7.57 5.36
N ARG A 94 -12.80 7.92 4.75
CA ARG A 94 -12.58 9.27 4.20
C ARG A 94 -13.56 9.59 3.07
N LEU A 95 -13.81 8.64 2.17
CA LEU A 95 -14.71 8.83 1.03
C LEU A 95 -16.16 9.12 1.44
N PHE A 96 -16.61 8.56 2.56
CA PHE A 96 -17.99 8.74 3.05
C PHE A 96 -18.14 9.85 4.10
N SER A 97 -17.06 10.33 4.69
CA SER A 97 -17.10 11.28 5.82
C SER A 97 -16.56 12.68 5.52
N VAL A 98 -15.83 12.87 4.42
CA VAL A 98 -15.19 14.17 4.13
C VAL A 98 -15.85 14.88 2.96
N ASP A 99 -16.23 16.13 3.19
CA ASP A 99 -16.68 17.05 2.14
C ASP A 99 -15.46 17.75 1.52
N TRP A 100 -15.03 17.27 0.35
CA TRP A 100 -13.91 17.84 -0.40
C TRP A 100 -14.37 18.88 -1.45
N PRO A 101 -13.52 19.89 -1.76
CA PRO A 101 -13.68 20.69 -2.97
C PRO A 101 -13.72 19.79 -4.23
N PRO A 102 -14.43 20.17 -5.31
CA PRO A 102 -14.72 19.27 -6.44
C PRO A 102 -13.49 18.61 -7.06
N VAL A 103 -12.39 19.36 -7.22
CA VAL A 103 -11.15 18.86 -7.82
C VAL A 103 -10.41 17.90 -6.88
N ALA A 104 -10.34 18.23 -5.59
CA ALA A 104 -9.71 17.37 -4.59
C ALA A 104 -10.51 16.07 -4.42
N ALA A 105 -11.84 16.15 -4.51
CA ALA A 105 -12.71 14.98 -4.41
C ALA A 105 -12.41 13.92 -5.47
N VAL A 106 -12.25 14.36 -6.73
CA VAL A 106 -11.92 13.46 -7.84
C VAL A 106 -10.54 12.84 -7.65
N ILE A 107 -9.53 13.64 -7.27
CA ILE A 107 -8.16 13.14 -7.08
C ILE A 107 -8.10 12.13 -5.94
N CYS A 108 -8.68 12.45 -4.78
CA CYS A 108 -8.70 11.56 -3.63
C CYS A 108 -9.52 10.28 -3.88
N ALA A 109 -10.65 10.39 -4.59
CA ALA A 109 -11.46 9.22 -4.95
C ALA A 109 -10.74 8.30 -5.94
N VAL A 110 -10.20 8.84 -7.04
CA VAL A 110 -9.49 8.03 -8.05
C VAL A 110 -8.25 7.38 -7.44
N SER A 111 -7.44 8.17 -6.73
CA SER A 111 -6.21 7.67 -6.09
C SER A 111 -6.50 6.60 -5.02
N GLY A 112 -7.52 6.82 -4.19
CA GLY A 112 -7.92 5.89 -3.15
C GLY A 112 -8.51 4.59 -3.70
N ILE A 113 -9.45 4.67 -4.64
CA ILE A 113 -10.09 3.48 -5.25
C ILE A 113 -9.05 2.65 -5.99
N VAL A 114 -8.27 3.27 -6.87
CA VAL A 114 -7.24 2.57 -7.64
C VAL A 114 -6.17 2.01 -6.70
N GLY A 115 -5.71 2.77 -5.70
CA GLY A 115 -4.76 2.31 -4.68
C GLY A 115 -5.26 1.07 -3.92
N CYS A 116 -6.53 1.08 -3.50
CA CYS A 116 -7.18 -0.07 -2.85
C CYS A 116 -7.20 -1.30 -3.76
N VAL A 117 -7.55 -1.15 -5.04
CA VAL A 117 -7.57 -2.25 -6.01
C VAL A 117 -6.17 -2.84 -6.22
N LEU A 118 -5.14 -1.99 -6.34
CA LEU A 118 -3.76 -2.46 -6.48
C LEU A 118 -3.27 -3.21 -5.23
N ILE A 119 -3.58 -2.70 -4.03
CA ILE A 119 -3.27 -3.37 -2.76
C ILE A 119 -3.96 -4.73 -2.67
N ALA A 120 -5.26 -4.77 -2.97
CA ALA A 120 -6.05 -6.00 -2.94
C ALA A 120 -5.55 -7.03 -3.98
N GLY A 121 -5.23 -6.59 -5.20
CA GLY A 121 -4.63 -7.42 -6.23
C GLY A 121 -3.27 -8.00 -5.80
N GLY A 122 -2.42 -7.17 -5.18
CA GLY A 122 -1.17 -7.63 -4.59
C GLY A 122 -1.37 -8.65 -3.47
N MET A 123 -2.30 -8.41 -2.53
CA MET A 123 -2.65 -9.36 -1.47
C MET A 123 -3.15 -10.71 -2.01
N PHE A 124 -3.98 -10.67 -3.06
CA PHE A 124 -4.53 -11.87 -3.68
C PHE A 124 -3.44 -12.72 -4.34
N LEU A 125 -2.55 -12.10 -5.13
CA LEU A 125 -1.42 -12.80 -5.75
C LEU A 125 -0.49 -13.45 -4.71
N LEU A 126 -0.32 -12.81 -3.55
CA LEU A 126 0.48 -13.35 -2.45
C LEU A 126 -0.15 -14.53 -1.72
N HIS A 127 -1.45 -14.76 -1.87
CA HIS A 127 -2.14 -15.93 -1.32
C HIS A 127 -2.20 -17.12 -2.28
N ARG A 128 -1.77 -16.95 -3.54
CA ARG A 128 -1.73 -18.04 -4.52
C ARG A 128 -0.82 -19.18 -4.06
N SER A 129 -1.17 -20.41 -4.44
CA SER A 129 -0.44 -21.65 -4.12
C SER A 129 1.05 -21.56 -4.44
N ASP A 130 1.40 -20.96 -5.59
CA ASP A 130 2.79 -20.79 -6.04
C ASP A 130 3.62 -19.90 -5.10
N ALA A 131 2.98 -18.86 -4.54
CA ALA A 131 3.60 -18.03 -3.52
C ALA A 131 3.65 -18.76 -2.17
N HIS A 132 2.60 -19.49 -1.79
CA HIS A 132 2.56 -20.24 -0.53
C HIS A 132 3.68 -21.27 -0.43
N ASP A 133 3.95 -22.03 -1.50
CA ASP A 133 5.05 -23.01 -1.54
C ASP A 133 6.45 -22.37 -1.45
N TYR A 134 6.62 -21.14 -1.91
CA TYR A 134 7.87 -20.39 -1.73
C TYR A 134 8.07 -19.97 -0.26
N PHE A 135 6.99 -19.56 0.42
CA PHE A 135 7.08 -19.15 1.82
C PHE A 135 7.12 -20.34 2.78
N THR A 136 6.52 -21.49 2.48
CA THR A 136 6.46 -22.66 3.40
C THR A 136 7.70 -23.55 3.38
N ARG A 137 8.69 -23.26 2.54
CA ARG A 137 10.02 -23.90 2.55
C ARG A 137 10.92 -23.43 3.69
#